data_AF-A0A3D3GFH4-F1
#
_entry.id   AF-A0A3D3GFH4-F1
#
_cell.length_a   1.000
_cell.length_b   1.000
_cell.length_c   1.000
_cell.angle_alpha   90.00
_cell.angle_beta   90.00
_cell.angle_gamma   90.00
#
_symmetry.space_group_name_H-M   'P 1'
#
loop_
_entity.id
_entity.type
_entity.pdbx_description
1 polymer ?
#
loop_
_entity_poly.entity_id
_entity_poly.type
_entity_poly.pdbx_seq_one_letter_code
_entity_poly.pdbx_strand_id
1 'polypeptide(L)'
;MVEKKQEVAEPEVDLASLEQAVQAAADKAERDQSGEEVEERSFELNTRSVVAGSKNAARRATAAFANVWGEMFKALFGKDRVARRMAFLFFLGVIGVVTAFTLTYRRYSKITDLSSLQGTGVEETSKNLSEFIQKQSDHAKKKFATLALGKFTVDLKPVEGIALSRGVLNVAELEITVECDNKETRYYIEDHLTRTRDQVTGVLTSVDREELLTRDGKRKLKKRLLDHLNAWLPAGNKVEDLFISNQLLN
;
A
#
# COMPACT_ATOMS: atom_id res chain seq x y z
N MET A 1 -21.91 54.54 -5.74
CA MET A 1 -21.00 53.39 -5.88
C MET A 1 -21.86 52.19 -6.28
N VAL A 2 -21.65 51.66 -7.48
CA VAL A 2 -22.47 50.61 -8.09
C VAL A 2 -21.67 49.31 -8.03
N GLU A 3 -22.12 48.36 -7.21
CA GLU A 3 -21.54 47.02 -7.11
C GLU A 3 -21.92 46.19 -8.35
N LYS A 4 -20.90 45.76 -9.10
CA LYS A 4 -21.02 44.81 -10.20
C LYS A 4 -21.14 43.40 -9.65
N LYS A 5 -22.31 42.78 -9.79
CA LYS A 5 -22.53 41.33 -9.69
C LYS A 5 -21.75 40.64 -10.81
N GLN A 6 -20.83 39.75 -10.43
CA GLN A 6 -20.07 38.91 -11.35
C GLN A 6 -20.68 37.51 -11.31
N GLU A 7 -21.38 37.16 -12.40
CA GLU A 7 -22.03 35.88 -12.63
C GLU A 7 -20.96 34.88 -13.12
N VAL A 8 -20.70 33.84 -12.33
CA VAL A 8 -19.72 32.79 -12.64
C VAL A 8 -20.44 31.70 -13.42
N ALA A 9 -20.06 31.54 -14.68
CA ALA A 9 -20.58 30.52 -15.58
C ALA A 9 -20.08 29.13 -15.16
N GLU A 10 -21.00 28.17 -15.03
CA GLU A 10 -20.69 26.76 -14.82
C GLU A 10 -20.06 26.15 -16.09
N PRO A 11 -19.01 25.33 -15.97
CA PRO A 11 -18.41 24.66 -17.12
C PRO A 11 -19.30 23.50 -17.58
N GLU A 12 -19.86 23.61 -18.78
CA GLU A 12 -20.45 22.48 -19.51
C GLU A 12 -19.37 21.43 -19.76
N VAL A 13 -19.50 20.28 -19.09
CA VAL A 13 -18.66 19.12 -19.35
C VAL A 13 -19.22 18.44 -20.60
N ASP A 14 -18.47 18.56 -21.70
CA ASP A 14 -18.82 18.03 -23.01
C ASP A 14 -18.71 16.49 -23.01
N LEU A 15 -19.85 15.83 -22.82
CA LEU A 15 -20.01 14.37 -22.74
C LEU A 15 -19.45 13.63 -23.98
N ALA A 16 -19.38 14.31 -25.14
CA ALA A 16 -18.82 13.74 -26.36
C ALA A 16 -17.30 13.45 -26.25
N SER A 17 -16.58 14.22 -25.44
CA SER A 17 -15.14 14.03 -25.21
C SER A 17 -14.83 12.79 -24.36
N LEU A 18 -15.75 12.42 -23.47
CA LEU A 18 -15.64 11.24 -22.60
C LEU A 18 -15.88 9.95 -23.37
N GLU A 19 -16.83 9.91 -24.30
CA GLU A 19 -17.08 8.72 -25.13
C GLU A 19 -15.89 8.42 -26.07
N GLN A 20 -15.28 9.45 -26.65
CA GLN A 20 -14.08 9.26 -27.50
C GLN A 20 -12.88 8.73 -26.72
N ALA A 21 -12.69 9.16 -25.47
CA ALA A 21 -11.60 8.67 -24.62
C ALA A 21 -11.76 7.19 -24.24
N VAL A 22 -13.00 6.74 -24.00
CA VAL A 22 -13.30 5.34 -23.67
C VAL A 22 -13.11 4.43 -24.88
N GLN A 23 -13.54 4.85 -26.07
CA GLN A 23 -13.36 4.08 -27.31
C GLN A 23 -11.88 3.88 -27.64
N ALA A 24 -11.06 4.93 -27.48
CA ALA A 24 -9.62 4.87 -27.74
C ALA A 24 -8.86 3.97 -26.75
N ALA A 25 -9.36 3.83 -25.51
CA ALA A 25 -8.78 2.93 -24.52
C ALA A 25 -9.09 1.45 -24.83
N ALA A 26 -10.30 1.16 -25.34
CA ALA A 26 -10.70 -0.19 -25.73
C ALA A 26 -9.89 -0.72 -26.93
N ASP A 27 -9.70 0.09 -27.98
CA ASP A 27 -8.93 -0.29 -29.17
C ASP A 27 -7.44 -0.55 -28.87
N LYS A 28 -6.91 0.08 -27.81
CA LYS A 28 -5.52 -0.13 -27.38
C LYS A 28 -5.35 -1.47 -26.63
N ALA A 29 -6.36 -1.90 -25.87
CA ALA A 29 -6.32 -3.16 -25.12
C ALA A 29 -6.38 -4.39 -26.03
N GLU A 30 -7.12 -4.33 -27.15
CA GLU A 30 -7.19 -5.46 -28.10
C GLU A 30 -5.90 -5.68 -28.90
N ARG A 31 -5.12 -4.62 -29.17
CA ARG A 31 -3.85 -4.74 -29.90
C ARG A 31 -2.78 -5.47 -29.09
N ASP A 32 -2.72 -5.23 -27.78
CA ASP A 32 -1.67 -5.81 -26.93
C ASP A 32 -1.86 -7.33 -26.70
N GLN A 33 -3.10 -7.84 -26.71
CA GLN A 33 -3.37 -9.28 -26.57
C GLN A 33 -3.02 -10.10 -27.83
N SER A 34 -3.08 -9.50 -29.02
CA SER A 34 -2.78 -10.21 -30.27
C SER A 34 -1.27 -10.42 -30.55
N GLY A 35 -0.40 -9.70 -29.83
CA GLY A 35 1.05 -9.76 -29.99
C GLY A 35 1.72 -10.93 -29.25
N GLU A 36 1.15 -11.37 -28.13
CA GLU A 36 1.75 -12.41 -27.27
C GLU A 36 1.65 -13.83 -27.87
N GLU A 37 0.58 -14.15 -28.60
CA GLU A 37 0.37 -15.52 -29.11
C GLU A 37 1.27 -15.87 -30.32
N VAL A 38 1.83 -14.89 -31.03
CA VAL A 38 2.68 -15.11 -32.21
C VAL A 38 4.14 -15.37 -31.83
N GLU A 39 4.59 -14.86 -30.68
CA GLU A 39 5.98 -14.99 -30.21
C GLU A 39 6.25 -16.37 -29.56
N GLU A 40 5.27 -16.96 -28.87
CA GLU A 40 5.43 -18.31 -28.28
C GLU A 40 5.59 -19.42 -29.33
N ARG A 41 4.85 -19.36 -30.45
CA ARG A 41 4.91 -20.41 -31.47
C ARG A 41 6.21 -20.42 -32.28
N SER A 42 6.90 -19.30 -32.39
CA SER A 42 8.18 -19.22 -33.12
C SER A 42 9.38 -19.65 -32.27
N PHE A 43 9.27 -19.65 -30.94
CA PHE A 43 10.30 -20.14 -30.02
C PHE A 43 10.35 -21.68 -29.95
N GLU A 44 9.21 -22.37 -30.04
CA GLU A 44 9.17 -23.86 -29.97
C GLU A 44 9.77 -24.55 -31.21
N LEU A 45 9.68 -23.93 -32.39
CA LEU A 45 10.22 -24.52 -33.62
C LEU A 45 11.74 -24.39 -33.72
N ASN A 46 12.33 -23.36 -33.11
CA ASN A 46 13.78 -23.13 -33.15
C ASN A 46 14.55 -23.97 -32.10
N THR A 47 13.89 -24.34 -31.00
CA THR A 47 14.52 -25.18 -29.95
C THR A 47 14.64 -26.66 -30.34
N ARG A 48 13.74 -27.19 -31.18
CA ARG A 48 13.82 -28.60 -31.63
C ARG A 48 14.95 -28.89 -32.63
N SER A 49 15.36 -27.94 -33.46
CA SER A 49 16.44 -28.14 -34.45
C SER A 49 17.85 -28.12 -33.84
N VAL A 50 18.06 -27.35 -32.77
CA VAL A 50 19.35 -27.24 -32.05
C VAL A 50 19.67 -28.50 -31.23
N VAL A 51 18.65 -29.18 -30.69
CA VAL A 51 18.83 -30.37 -29.84
C VAL A 51 19.27 -31.61 -30.64
N ALA A 52 18.92 -31.70 -31.92
CA ALA A 52 19.29 -32.84 -32.78
C ALA A 52 20.78 -32.81 -33.21
N GLY A 53 21.34 -31.62 -33.46
CA GLY A 53 22.77 -31.46 -33.81
C GLY A 53 23.73 -31.69 -32.63
N SER A 54 23.31 -31.36 -31.40
CA SER A 54 24.13 -31.44 -30.19
C SER A 54 24.48 -32.88 -29.76
N LYS A 55 23.55 -33.84 -29.93
CA LYS A 55 23.74 -35.23 -29.50
C LYS A 55 24.87 -35.94 -30.27
N ASN A 56 25.08 -35.60 -31.53
CA ASN A 56 26.14 -36.17 -32.36
C ASN A 56 27.51 -35.54 -32.07
N ALA A 57 27.56 -34.25 -31.73
CA ALA A 57 28.78 -33.57 -31.30
C ALA A 57 29.25 -34.06 -29.93
N ALA A 58 28.32 -34.24 -28.97
CA ALA A 58 28.62 -34.76 -27.64
C ALA A 58 29.22 -36.18 -27.69
N ARG A 59 28.68 -37.07 -28.54
CA ARG A 59 29.20 -38.44 -28.72
C ARG A 59 30.59 -38.49 -29.34
N ARG A 60 30.92 -37.56 -30.25
CA ARG A 60 32.27 -37.46 -30.84
C ARG A 60 33.28 -36.88 -29.84
N ALA A 61 32.87 -35.90 -29.04
CA ALA A 61 33.69 -35.34 -27.99
C ALA A 61 34.01 -36.38 -26.90
N THR A 62 33.01 -37.14 -26.42
CA THR A 62 33.24 -38.16 -25.38
C THR A 62 34.16 -39.29 -25.85
N ALA A 63 34.06 -39.72 -27.10
CA ALA A 63 34.96 -40.73 -27.68
C ALA A 63 36.40 -40.21 -27.80
N ALA A 64 36.59 -38.97 -28.24
CA ALA A 64 37.92 -38.35 -28.31
C ALA A 64 38.55 -38.18 -26.93
N PHE A 65 37.76 -37.74 -25.93
CA PHE A 65 38.21 -37.64 -24.54
C PHE A 65 38.59 -38.99 -23.94
N ALA A 66 37.83 -40.05 -24.20
CA ALA A 66 38.13 -41.39 -23.68
C ALA A 66 39.47 -41.93 -24.20
N ASN A 67 39.78 -41.71 -25.48
CA ASN A 67 41.05 -42.13 -26.08
C ASN A 67 42.24 -41.37 -25.49
N VAL A 68 42.13 -40.04 -25.38
CA VAL A 68 43.17 -39.19 -24.76
C VAL A 68 43.39 -39.58 -23.30
N TRP A 69 42.31 -39.83 -22.54
CA TRP A 69 42.41 -40.24 -21.14
C TRP A 69 43.10 -41.61 -20.99
N GLY A 70 42.80 -42.56 -21.88
CA GLY A 70 43.44 -43.87 -21.91
C GLY A 70 44.94 -43.81 -22.20
N GLU A 71 45.37 -42.96 -23.13
CA GLU A 71 46.80 -42.74 -23.44
C GLU A 71 47.54 -42.04 -22.29
N MET A 72 46.91 -41.05 -21.66
CA MET A 72 47.49 -40.35 -20.51
C MET A 72 47.63 -41.26 -19.27
N PHE A 73 46.67 -42.15 -19.03
CA PHE A 73 46.78 -43.16 -17.97
C PHE A 73 47.91 -44.15 -18.24
N LYS A 74 48.09 -44.59 -19.49
CA LYS A 74 49.23 -45.43 -19.88
C LYS A 74 50.57 -44.72 -19.67
N ALA A 75 50.65 -43.41 -19.96
CA ALA A 75 51.85 -42.60 -19.70
C ALA A 75 52.18 -42.48 -18.21
N LEU A 76 51.16 -42.47 -17.34
CA LEU A 76 51.34 -42.41 -15.88
C LEU A 76 52.01 -43.68 -15.31
N PHE A 77 51.76 -44.83 -15.92
CA PHE A 77 52.36 -46.13 -15.53
C PHE A 77 53.55 -46.55 -16.40
N GLY A 78 53.97 -45.70 -17.35
CA GLY A 78 55.11 -45.96 -18.23
C GLY A 78 56.45 -46.10 -17.48
N LYS A 79 57.44 -46.79 -18.06
CA LYS A 79 58.73 -47.07 -17.40
C LYS A 79 59.62 -45.82 -17.28
N ASP A 80 59.38 -44.77 -18.05
CA ASP A 80 60.20 -43.56 -18.05
C ASP A 80 59.93 -42.64 -16.85
N ARG A 81 61.00 -42.24 -16.15
CA ARG A 81 60.91 -41.48 -14.89
C ARG A 81 60.57 -40.00 -15.12
N VAL A 82 61.02 -39.41 -16.23
CA VAL A 82 60.79 -37.99 -16.56
C VAL A 82 59.35 -37.77 -17.04
N ALA A 83 58.85 -38.65 -17.93
CA ALA A 83 57.47 -38.59 -18.42
C ALA A 83 56.45 -38.73 -17.29
N ARG A 84 56.69 -39.62 -16.32
CA ARG A 84 55.84 -39.79 -15.13
C ARG A 84 55.73 -38.53 -14.27
N ARG A 85 56.84 -37.80 -14.08
CA ARG A 85 56.83 -36.56 -13.28
C ARG A 85 56.03 -35.46 -13.96
N MET A 86 56.17 -35.29 -15.28
CA MET A 86 55.41 -34.29 -16.03
C MET A 86 53.92 -34.64 -16.09
N ALA A 87 53.58 -35.92 -16.28
CA ALA A 87 52.20 -36.38 -16.25
C ALA A 87 51.56 -36.13 -14.87
N PHE A 88 52.27 -36.43 -13.77
CA PHE A 88 51.77 -36.19 -12.41
C PHE A 88 51.45 -34.71 -12.16
N LEU A 89 52.32 -33.78 -12.57
CA LEU A 89 52.08 -32.34 -12.44
C LEU A 89 50.85 -31.89 -13.24
N PHE A 90 50.66 -32.44 -14.44
CA PHE A 90 49.49 -32.17 -15.25
C PHE A 90 48.19 -32.64 -14.56
N PHE A 91 48.16 -33.87 -14.04
CA PHE A 91 46.99 -34.39 -13.33
C PHE A 91 46.68 -33.59 -12.06
N LEU A 92 47.71 -33.18 -11.30
CA LEU A 92 47.54 -32.33 -10.12
C LEU A 92 46.87 -30.99 -10.50
N GLY A 93 47.29 -30.39 -11.62
CA GLY A 93 46.69 -29.17 -12.15
C GLY A 93 45.23 -29.36 -12.58
N VAL A 94 44.92 -30.43 -13.32
CA VAL A 94 43.54 -30.72 -13.75
C VAL A 94 42.63 -30.99 -12.56
N ILE A 95 43.08 -31.76 -11.56
CA ILE A 95 42.32 -32.00 -10.33
C ILE A 95 42.04 -30.68 -9.60
N GLY A 96 43.01 -29.77 -9.54
CA GLY A 96 42.82 -28.43 -8.98
C GLY A 96 41.71 -27.64 -9.66
N VAL A 97 41.71 -27.60 -11.00
CA VAL A 97 40.67 -26.90 -11.78
C VAL A 97 39.30 -27.54 -11.60
N VAL A 98 39.20 -28.87 -11.67
CA VAL A 98 37.93 -29.59 -11.47
C VAL A 98 37.38 -29.32 -10.07
N THR A 99 38.22 -29.35 -9.04
CA THR A 99 37.80 -29.09 -7.65
C THR A 99 37.27 -27.67 -7.49
N ALA A 100 37.96 -26.67 -8.05
CA ALA A 100 37.51 -25.28 -8.04
C ALA A 100 36.17 -25.11 -8.76
N PHE A 101 36.01 -25.72 -9.93
CA PHE A 101 34.78 -25.65 -10.72
C PHE A 101 33.60 -26.34 -10.02
N THR A 102 33.86 -27.46 -9.34
CA THR A 102 32.81 -28.18 -8.59
C THR A 102 32.34 -27.36 -7.39
N LEU A 103 33.24 -26.66 -6.70
CA LEU A 103 32.91 -25.77 -5.58
C LEU A 103 32.11 -24.55 -6.04
N THR A 104 32.51 -23.91 -7.14
CA THR A 104 31.77 -22.77 -7.68
C THR A 104 30.39 -23.18 -8.18
N TYR A 105 30.27 -24.32 -8.87
CA TYR A 105 28.98 -24.85 -9.31
C TYR A 105 28.05 -25.19 -8.14
N ARG A 106 28.55 -25.84 -7.08
CA ARG A 106 27.76 -26.10 -5.87
C ARG A 106 27.31 -24.81 -5.18
N ARG A 107 28.16 -23.78 -5.16
CA ARG A 107 27.81 -22.48 -4.58
C ARG A 107 26.75 -21.77 -5.41
N TYR A 108 26.87 -21.82 -6.74
CA TYR A 108 25.91 -21.22 -7.65
C TYR A 108 24.53 -21.88 -7.56
N SER A 109 24.47 -23.22 -7.58
CA SER A 109 23.22 -23.98 -7.46
C SER A 109 22.46 -23.67 -6.17
N LYS A 110 23.15 -23.51 -5.03
CA LYS A 110 22.51 -23.15 -3.76
C LYS A 110 21.91 -21.73 -3.77
N ILE A 111 22.53 -20.80 -4.47
CA ILE A 111 22.04 -19.41 -4.55
C ILE A 111 20.80 -19.36 -5.44
N THR A 112 20.80 -20.08 -6.57
CA THR A 112 19.64 -20.14 -7.47
C THR A 112 18.43 -20.81 -6.81
N ASP A 113 18.63 -21.83 -5.98
CA ASP A 113 17.53 -22.50 -5.25
C ASP A 113 16.93 -21.61 -4.15
N LEU A 114 17.72 -20.71 -3.56
CA LEU A 114 17.22 -19.74 -2.57
C LEU A 114 16.44 -18.60 -3.23
N SER A 115 16.87 -18.16 -4.42
CA SER A 115 16.19 -17.10 -5.17
C SER A 115 14.82 -17.53 -5.70
N SER A 116 14.64 -18.80 -6.09
CA SER A 116 13.34 -19.31 -6.53
C SER A 116 12.33 -19.49 -5.39
N LEU A 117 12.81 -19.75 -4.15
CA LEU A 117 11.96 -19.80 -2.95
C LEU A 117 11.57 -18.42 -2.42
N GLN A 118 12.36 -17.36 -2.70
CA GLN A 118 12.00 -16.00 -2.32
C GLN A 118 10.89 -15.39 -3.19
N GLY A 119 10.72 -15.81 -4.44
CA GLY A 119 9.75 -15.21 -5.37
C GLY A 119 8.29 -15.29 -4.92
N THR A 120 7.87 -16.41 -4.31
CA THR A 120 6.47 -16.62 -3.93
C THR A 120 6.12 -16.05 -2.55
N GLY A 121 7.05 -16.09 -1.59
CA GLY A 121 6.85 -15.52 -0.25
C GLY A 121 6.97 -13.99 -0.19
N VAL A 122 7.80 -13.39 -1.06
CA VAL A 122 7.99 -11.93 -1.12
C VAL A 122 6.76 -11.24 -1.71
N GLU A 123 6.04 -11.87 -2.64
CA GLU A 123 4.88 -11.26 -3.27
C GLU A 123 3.71 -11.12 -2.28
N GLU A 124 3.40 -12.16 -1.50
CA GLU A 124 2.36 -12.10 -0.46
C GLU A 124 2.73 -11.15 0.69
N THR A 125 4.00 -11.14 1.11
CA THR A 125 4.47 -10.18 2.12
C THR A 125 4.47 -8.74 1.60
N SER A 126 4.74 -8.52 0.31
CA SER A 126 4.65 -7.19 -0.31
C SER A 126 3.21 -6.67 -0.38
N LYS A 127 2.23 -7.53 -0.70
CA LYS A 127 0.80 -7.17 -0.72
C LYS A 127 0.33 -6.77 0.69
N ASN A 128 0.63 -7.59 1.69
CA ASN A 128 0.30 -7.30 3.09
C ASN A 128 1.00 -6.02 3.61
N LEU A 129 2.25 -5.79 3.21
CA LEU A 129 2.98 -4.57 3.57
C LEU A 129 2.37 -3.33 2.90
N SER A 130 1.97 -3.44 1.64
CA SER A 130 1.35 -2.33 0.91
C SER A 130 -0.01 -1.95 1.51
N GLU A 131 -0.85 -2.93 1.88
CA GLU A 131 -2.11 -2.68 2.59
C GLU A 131 -1.88 -2.03 3.95
N PHE A 132 -0.86 -2.49 4.69
CA PHE A 132 -0.52 -1.92 5.99
C PHE A 132 -0.05 -0.46 5.86
N ILE A 133 0.83 -0.17 4.89
CA ILE A 133 1.28 1.19 4.60
C ILE A 133 0.10 2.06 4.18
N GLN A 134 -0.80 1.55 3.36
CA GLN A 134 -2.00 2.28 2.94
C GLN A 134 -2.90 2.59 4.13
N LYS A 135 -3.20 1.60 4.99
CA LYS A 135 -3.96 1.78 6.24
C LYS A 135 -3.29 2.79 7.18
N GLN A 136 -1.97 2.75 7.33
CA GLN A 136 -1.26 3.74 8.13
C GLN A 136 -1.31 5.13 7.51
N SER A 137 -1.20 5.23 6.19
CA SER A 137 -1.29 6.51 5.48
C SER A 137 -2.68 7.13 5.62
N ASP A 138 -3.74 6.32 5.53
CA ASP A 138 -5.12 6.77 5.70
C ASP A 138 -5.40 7.14 7.15
N HIS A 139 -4.89 6.38 8.11
CA HIS A 139 -4.99 6.72 9.53
C HIS A 139 -4.21 8.01 9.87
N ALA A 140 -3.08 8.25 9.21
CA ALA A 140 -2.33 9.50 9.35
C ALA A 140 -3.11 10.66 8.71
N LYS A 141 -3.64 10.49 7.50
CA LYS A 141 -4.49 11.50 6.83
C LYS A 141 -5.70 11.87 7.68
N LYS A 142 -6.39 10.89 8.26
CA LYS A 142 -7.50 11.13 9.21
C LYS A 142 -7.05 11.92 10.43
N LYS A 143 -5.91 11.56 11.04
CA LYS A 143 -5.34 12.35 12.14
C LYS A 143 -4.99 13.80 11.74
N PHE A 144 -4.60 14.03 10.48
CA PHE A 144 -4.36 15.37 9.96
C PHE A 144 -5.67 16.13 9.65
N ALA A 145 -6.77 15.43 9.36
CA ALA A 145 -8.09 16.03 9.14
C ALA A 145 -8.85 16.29 10.46
N THR A 146 -8.50 15.58 11.53
CA THR A 146 -9.16 15.74 12.84
C THR A 146 -8.56 16.88 13.65
N LEU A 147 -9.42 17.71 14.25
CA LEU A 147 -9.08 18.79 15.17
C LEU A 147 -9.88 18.64 16.47
N ALA A 148 -9.20 18.62 17.61
CA ALA A 148 -9.85 18.60 18.91
C ALA A 148 -10.30 20.03 19.27
N LEU A 149 -11.62 20.23 19.45
CA LEU A 149 -12.17 21.53 19.87
C LEU A 149 -11.99 21.77 21.37
N GLY A 150 -11.76 20.70 22.14
CA GLY A 150 -11.49 20.73 23.57
C GLY A 150 -12.63 20.15 24.40
N LYS A 151 -12.57 20.44 25.70
CA LYS A 151 -13.56 19.99 26.70
C LYS A 151 -14.65 21.04 26.88
N PHE A 152 -15.89 20.56 26.99
CA PHE A 152 -17.10 21.34 27.20
C PHE A 152 -17.78 20.83 28.45
N THR A 153 -18.16 21.75 29.32
CA THR A 153 -18.95 21.46 30.51
C THR A 153 -20.36 21.93 30.22
N VAL A 154 -21.32 21.02 30.22
CA VAL A 154 -22.71 21.26 29.85
C VAL A 154 -23.60 21.05 31.06
N ASP A 155 -24.33 22.10 31.44
CA ASP A 155 -25.36 21.99 32.46
C ASP A 155 -26.59 21.32 31.86
N LEU A 156 -26.95 20.15 32.40
CA LEU A 156 -28.09 19.38 31.92
C LEU A 156 -29.36 19.87 32.59
N LYS A 157 -30.41 20.03 31.79
CA LYS A 157 -31.74 20.34 32.33
C LYS A 157 -32.22 19.23 33.26
N PRO A 158 -32.84 19.58 34.40
CA PRO A 158 -33.41 18.59 35.30
C PRO A 158 -34.58 17.87 34.60
N VAL A 159 -34.63 16.55 34.75
CA VAL A 159 -35.73 15.74 34.22
C VAL A 159 -36.93 15.86 35.16
N GLU A 160 -38.09 16.20 34.63
CA GLU A 160 -39.33 16.32 35.41
C GLU A 160 -39.64 14.98 36.11
N GLY A 161 -39.87 15.03 37.42
CA GLY A 161 -40.22 13.85 38.23
C GLY A 161 -39.04 13.12 38.88
N ILE A 162 -37.79 13.49 38.59
CA ILE A 162 -36.61 12.94 39.29
C ILE A 162 -36.08 14.00 40.26
N ALA A 163 -36.32 13.82 41.55
CA ALA A 163 -35.72 14.66 42.58
C ALA A 163 -34.20 14.40 42.61
N LEU A 164 -33.42 15.36 42.11
CA LEU A 164 -31.96 15.31 42.20
C LEU A 164 -31.56 15.24 43.68
N SER A 165 -30.74 14.24 44.03
CA SER A 165 -30.17 14.13 45.38
C SER A 165 -29.40 15.40 45.73
N ARG A 166 -29.62 15.93 46.93
CA ARG A 166 -29.01 17.18 47.41
C ARG A 166 -27.47 17.08 47.32
N GLY A 167 -26.88 17.85 46.41
CA GLY A 167 -25.42 17.90 46.19
C GLY A 167 -24.93 17.28 44.87
N VAL A 168 -25.79 16.64 44.07
CA VAL A 168 -25.41 16.17 42.73
C VAL A 168 -25.63 17.30 41.71
N LEU A 169 -24.54 17.79 41.12
CA LEU A 169 -24.57 18.76 40.03
C LEU A 169 -24.86 18.02 38.73
N ASN A 170 -25.97 18.33 38.06
CA ASN A 170 -26.37 17.67 36.80
C ASN A 170 -25.53 18.25 35.64
N VAL A 171 -24.26 17.86 35.59
CA VAL A 171 -23.25 18.43 34.68
C VAL A 171 -22.64 17.30 33.87
N ALA A 172 -22.52 17.50 32.56
CA ALA A 172 -21.80 16.59 31.67
C ALA A 172 -20.51 17.24 31.16
N GLU A 173 -19.40 16.51 31.20
CA GLU A 173 -18.17 16.88 30.51
C GLU A 173 -18.09 16.12 29.19
N LEU A 174 -17.92 16.86 28.09
CA LEU A 174 -17.84 16.34 26.73
C LEU A 174 -16.52 16.77 26.09
N GLU A 175 -15.82 15.84 25.48
CA GLU A 175 -14.67 16.13 24.63
C GLU A 175 -15.04 15.96 23.16
N ILE A 176 -15.01 17.06 22.41
CA ILE A 176 -15.48 17.11 21.02
C ILE A 176 -14.28 17.22 20.08
N THR A 177 -14.24 16.33 19.09
CA THR A 177 -13.28 16.34 17.98
C THR A 177 -14.05 16.45 16.66
N VAL A 178 -13.59 17.31 15.76
CA VAL A 178 -14.19 17.49 14.43
C VAL A 178 -13.25 16.98 13.35
N GLU A 179 -13.81 16.38 12.30
CA GLU A 179 -13.10 15.96 11.09
C GLU A 179 -13.48 16.89 9.95
N CYS A 180 -12.47 17.55 9.38
CA CYS A 180 -12.63 18.54 8.32
C CYS A 180 -12.36 17.93 6.95
N ASP A 181 -13.06 18.41 5.93
CA ASP A 181 -12.84 18.02 4.52
C ASP A 181 -11.43 18.37 4.02
N ASN A 182 -10.97 19.57 4.36
CA ASN A 182 -9.78 20.21 3.83
C ASN A 182 -8.90 20.75 4.98
N LYS A 183 -7.59 20.87 4.69
CA LYS A 183 -6.64 21.47 5.63
C LYS A 183 -6.94 22.94 5.91
N GLU A 184 -7.47 23.66 4.91
CA GLU A 184 -7.86 25.07 5.04
C GLU A 184 -9.01 25.24 6.04
N THR A 185 -10.04 24.39 5.96
CA THR A 185 -11.13 24.34 6.94
C THR A 185 -10.59 24.11 8.35
N ARG A 186 -9.66 23.15 8.51
CA ARG A 186 -9.02 22.89 9.81
C ARG A 186 -8.29 24.13 10.33
N TYR A 187 -7.42 24.75 9.53
CA TYR A 187 -6.67 25.93 9.96
C TYR A 187 -7.58 27.11 10.28
N TYR A 188 -8.64 27.30 9.49
CA TYR A 188 -9.63 28.33 9.76
C TYR A 188 -10.31 28.16 11.12
N ILE A 189 -10.70 26.92 11.47
CA ILE A 189 -11.26 26.59 12.78
C ILE A 189 -10.21 26.77 13.88
N GLU A 190 -8.97 26.38 13.64
CA GLU A 190 -7.86 26.54 14.59
C GLU A 190 -7.58 28.01 14.90
N ASP A 191 -7.57 28.88 13.89
CA ASP A 191 -7.38 30.33 14.03
C ASP A 191 -8.57 31.01 14.74
N HIS A 192 -9.77 30.44 14.64
CA HIS A 192 -11.01 30.97 15.22
C HIS A 192 -11.58 30.10 16.33
N LEU A 193 -10.71 29.33 17.01
CA LEU A 193 -11.12 28.25 17.92
C LEU A 193 -12.08 28.72 19.02
N THR A 194 -11.87 29.92 19.59
CA THR A 194 -12.78 30.49 20.58
C THR A 194 -14.19 30.67 20.03
N ARG A 195 -14.33 31.26 18.84
CA ARG A 195 -15.66 31.48 18.22
C ARG A 195 -16.32 30.16 17.87
N THR A 196 -15.56 29.18 17.37
CA THR A 196 -16.09 27.84 17.12
C THR A 196 -16.59 27.18 18.40
N ARG A 197 -15.85 27.31 19.51
CA ARG A 197 -16.29 26.82 20.82
C ARG A 197 -17.56 27.52 21.31
N ASP A 198 -17.72 28.81 21.04
CA ASP A 198 -18.94 29.54 21.35
C ASP A 198 -20.15 29.01 20.55
N GLN A 199 -19.96 28.72 19.24
CA GLN A 199 -21.01 28.11 18.41
C GLN A 199 -21.41 26.73 18.96
N VAL A 200 -20.43 25.88 19.31
CA VAL A 200 -20.69 24.55 19.89
C VAL A 200 -21.40 24.67 21.23
N THR A 201 -20.93 25.57 22.10
CA THR A 201 -21.55 25.83 23.41
C THR A 201 -23.01 26.25 23.24
N GLY A 202 -23.31 27.13 22.28
CA GLY A 202 -24.67 27.56 21.95
C GLY A 202 -25.62 26.40 21.69
N VAL A 203 -25.20 25.40 20.92
CA VAL A 203 -26.01 24.18 20.67
C VAL A 203 -26.13 23.33 21.93
N LEU A 204 -25.03 23.18 22.68
CA LEU A 204 -24.96 22.35 23.89
C LEU A 204 -25.87 22.85 25.03
N THR A 205 -26.14 24.16 25.14
CA THR A 205 -27.05 24.71 26.17
C THR A 205 -28.48 24.15 26.10
N SER A 206 -28.89 23.65 24.93
CA SER A 206 -30.24 23.13 24.71
C SER A 206 -30.38 21.63 24.93
N VAL A 207 -29.29 20.94 25.28
CA VAL A 207 -29.21 19.48 25.27
C VAL A 207 -29.81 18.89 26.54
N ASP A 208 -30.66 17.89 26.35
CA ASP A 208 -31.28 17.14 27.43
C ASP A 208 -30.45 15.90 27.81
N ARG A 209 -30.60 15.46 29.06
CA ARG A 209 -29.90 14.27 29.59
C ARG A 209 -30.18 13.01 28.76
N GLU A 210 -31.42 12.83 28.32
CA GLU A 210 -31.81 11.68 27.49
C GLU A 210 -31.13 11.68 26.12
N GLU A 211 -30.90 12.86 25.55
CA GLU A 211 -30.21 12.99 24.27
C GLU A 211 -28.75 12.55 24.38
N LEU A 212 -28.11 12.82 25.52
CA LEU A 212 -26.74 12.39 25.80
C LEU A 212 -26.61 10.91 26.16
N LEU A 213 -27.66 10.27 26.67
CA LEU A 213 -27.63 8.86 27.09
C LEU A 213 -28.03 7.90 25.97
N THR A 214 -28.94 8.32 25.10
CA THR A 214 -29.47 7.47 24.02
C THR A 214 -28.63 7.55 22.75
N ARG A 215 -28.54 6.44 22.00
CA ARG A 215 -27.81 6.41 20.72
C ARG A 215 -28.42 7.37 19.69
N ASP A 216 -29.74 7.41 19.63
CA ASP A 216 -30.46 8.27 18.69
C ASP A 216 -30.36 9.75 19.07
N GLY A 217 -30.38 10.05 20.37
CA GLY A 217 -30.09 11.38 20.90
C GLY A 217 -28.72 11.88 20.51
N LYS A 218 -27.67 11.08 20.72
CA LYS A 218 -26.29 11.41 20.31
C LYS A 218 -26.19 11.65 18.82
N ARG A 219 -26.86 10.84 17.99
CA ARG A 219 -26.90 11.02 16.54
C ARG A 219 -27.59 12.33 16.13
N LYS A 220 -28.70 12.69 16.78
CA LYS A 220 -29.40 13.96 16.57
C LYS A 220 -28.54 15.15 17.02
N LEU A 221 -27.90 15.06 18.18
CA LEU A 221 -26.99 16.08 18.69
C LEU A 221 -25.81 16.30 17.75
N LYS A 222 -25.15 15.21 17.34
CA LYS A 222 -24.05 15.24 16.36
C LYS A 222 -24.47 15.93 15.07
N LYS A 223 -25.65 15.60 14.54
CA LYS A 223 -26.20 16.26 13.35
C LYS A 223 -26.43 17.76 13.57
N ARG A 224 -27.09 18.16 14.67
CA ARG A 224 -27.32 19.58 14.99
C ARG A 224 -26.01 20.36 15.12
N LEU A 225 -25.00 19.78 15.77
CA LEU A 225 -23.68 20.39 15.89
C LEU A 225 -23.02 20.57 14.52
N LEU A 226 -23.05 19.54 13.67
CA LEU A 226 -22.51 19.61 12.31
C LEU A 226 -23.24 20.65 11.45
N ASP A 227 -24.57 20.66 11.47
CA ASP A 227 -25.38 21.62 10.71
C ASP A 227 -25.08 23.05 11.16
N HIS A 228 -24.94 23.28 12.47
CA HIS A 228 -24.63 24.59 13.03
C HIS A 228 -23.20 25.07 12.72
N LEU A 229 -22.21 24.18 12.85
CA LEU A 229 -20.82 24.48 12.51
C LEU A 229 -20.67 24.78 11.01
N ASN A 230 -21.30 23.97 10.14
CA ASN A 230 -21.24 24.16 8.69
C ASN A 230 -21.98 25.42 8.23
N ALA A 231 -23.03 25.86 8.95
CA ALA A 231 -23.70 27.13 8.67
C ALA A 231 -22.83 28.36 9.02
N TRP A 232 -21.91 28.21 9.99
CA TRP A 232 -21.00 29.27 10.42
C TRP A 232 -19.72 29.36 9.55
N LEU A 233 -19.31 28.26 8.93
CA LEU A 233 -18.12 28.22 8.07
C LEU A 233 -18.33 29.00 6.76
N PRO A 234 -17.26 29.60 6.20
CA PRO A 234 -17.33 30.24 4.88
C PRO A 234 -17.63 29.21 3.77
N ALA A 235 -18.24 29.68 2.68
CA ALA A 235 -18.61 28.83 1.56
C ALA A 235 -17.38 28.07 1.00
N GLY A 236 -17.52 26.76 0.82
CA GLY A 236 -16.45 25.88 0.33
C GLY A 236 -15.73 25.07 1.42
N ASN A 237 -15.90 25.42 2.70
CA ASN A 237 -15.34 24.69 3.83
C ASN A 237 -16.42 23.86 4.53
N LYS A 238 -16.11 22.60 4.85
CA LYS A 238 -17.08 21.71 5.50
C LYS A 238 -16.45 20.81 6.57
N VAL A 239 -17.15 20.70 7.70
CA VAL A 239 -16.93 19.63 8.67
C VAL A 239 -17.66 18.38 8.17
N GLU A 240 -16.90 17.33 7.88
CA GLU A 240 -17.44 16.05 7.40
C GLU A 240 -18.06 15.26 8.53
N ASP A 241 -17.35 15.16 9.66
CA ASP A 241 -17.80 14.38 10.80
C ASP A 241 -17.43 14.99 12.16
N LEU A 242 -18.13 14.54 13.20
CA LEU A 242 -17.91 14.99 14.57
C LEU A 242 -17.93 13.80 15.54
N PHE A 243 -16.96 13.75 16.43
CA PHE A 243 -16.77 12.70 17.42
C PHE A 243 -16.86 13.27 18.83
N ILE A 244 -17.60 12.56 19.70
CA ILE A 244 -17.64 12.81 21.14
C ILE A 244 -16.82 11.70 21.78
N SER A 245 -15.55 11.98 22.09
CA SER A 245 -14.57 10.96 22.48
C SER A 245 -14.63 10.62 23.97
N ASN A 246 -14.92 11.61 24.81
CA ASN A 246 -15.05 11.44 26.24
C ASN A 246 -16.37 12.05 26.71
N GLN A 247 -17.12 11.29 27.51
CA GLN A 247 -18.38 11.71 28.09
C GLN A 247 -18.41 11.27 29.54
N LEU A 248 -18.28 12.23 30.45
CA LEU A 248 -18.46 12.02 31.88
C LEU A 248 -19.74 12.70 32.32
N LEU A 249 -20.62 11.96 32.99
CA LEU A 249 -21.86 12.45 33.56
C LEU A 249 -21.69 12.45 35.07
N ASN A 250 -21.72 13.64 35.68
CA ASN A 250 -21.64 13.83 37.13
C ASN A 250 -23.04 14.00 37.75
#